data_AF-A0A1G2HJV3-F1
#
_entry.id   AF-A0A1G2HJV3-F1
#
_cell.length_a   1.000
_cell.length_b   1.000
_cell.length_c   1.000
_cell.angle_alpha   90.00
_cell.angle_beta   90.00
_cell.angle_gamma   90.00
#
_symmetry.space_group_name_H-M   'P 1'
#
loop_
_entity.id
_entity.type
_entity.pdbx_description
1 polymer ?
#
loop_
_entity_poly.entity_id
_entity_poly.type
_entity_poly.pdbx_seq_one_letter_code
_entity_poly.pdbx_strand_id
1 'polypeptide(L)'
;MPKKVYDIKPPKLARKTESNIKEFLKDGKQRSSGRAEKKRQTRAKEERFFPWRKVAAGAGVVVVLTAIYLFFKLPRANIEIWPKVETLSFEQTITADKSADAVDLSSNIIPAEYFQEEKTESQEFSATGNASNEGKATGTITIYNKYDPPTPVTLKVGTHFLSDSGKYFVALQRVTIPAGKKSGSKVTPGSIKVKVEAAEGGEGYNIGPATFSVPKLSGTAYYYSVYAESSNAMTGGYAGKIKKVTDDDISQAKDALTKKLTAEAGASLRDNIPSDYILLDDAISSEVISASTETKSGTVADNFTYQVQVKSKALAFKKSDLEKFAKDYIISQMPDLKTMLASSFKTDYSSKIADIDKGKMTFSLNFSSGVYQNIDKNFLMPLLINKSADQINETVKDNLGDQISGVKVNLWPFWVTKSPKSQKAVKIELKFE
;
A
#
# COMPACT_ATOMS: atom_id res chain seq x y z
N MET A 1 33.13 15.40 6.95
CA MET A 1 33.14 16.47 7.96
C MET A 1 32.12 16.14 9.05
N PRO A 2 32.53 15.81 10.29
CA PRO A 2 31.58 15.48 11.35
C PRO A 2 31.20 16.73 12.15
N LYS A 3 29.90 17.08 12.18
CA LYS A 3 29.37 18.21 12.97
C LYS A 3 29.17 17.78 14.43
N LYS A 4 29.85 18.49 15.34
CA LYS A 4 29.70 18.39 16.80
C LYS A 4 28.37 19.01 17.24
N VAL A 5 27.62 18.31 18.08
CA VAL A 5 26.44 18.83 18.79
C VAL A 5 26.88 19.22 20.20
N TYR A 6 26.61 20.47 20.57
CA TYR A 6 26.87 21.02 21.90
C TYR A 6 25.59 20.98 22.74
N ASP A 7 25.75 20.54 23.99
CA ASP A 7 24.73 20.50 25.04
C ASP A 7 24.50 21.91 25.62
N ILE A 8 23.26 22.38 25.63
CA ILE A 8 22.88 23.73 26.06
C ILE A 8 21.99 23.59 27.31
N LYS A 9 22.49 24.07 28.45
CA LYS A 9 21.73 24.21 29.71
C LYS A 9 20.59 25.21 29.56
N PRO A 10 19.40 24.95 30.13
CA PRO A 10 18.29 25.90 30.10
C PRO A 10 18.47 27.08 31.09
N PRO A 11 17.94 28.27 30.75
CA PRO A 11 18.11 29.51 31.51
C PRO A 11 17.13 29.64 32.69
N LYS A 12 17.58 30.38 33.71
CA LYS A 12 16.78 30.77 34.89
C LYS A 12 15.75 31.82 34.50
N LEU A 13 14.47 31.50 34.66
CA LEU A 13 13.37 32.45 34.60
C LEU A 13 13.33 33.27 35.89
N ALA A 14 13.45 34.59 35.73
CA ALA A 14 13.11 35.60 36.71
C ALA A 14 11.87 36.37 36.23
N ARG A 15 10.99 36.70 37.19
CA ARG A 15 9.91 37.73 37.23
C ARG A 15 8.59 37.09 37.66
N LYS A 16 7.74 37.70 38.49
CA LYS A 16 7.74 38.93 39.29
C LYS A 16 6.34 38.93 39.91
N THR A 17 6.22 38.99 41.23
CA THR A 17 4.98 39.39 41.91
C THR A 17 5.44 40.14 43.15
N GLU A 18 5.50 41.46 43.02
CA GLU A 18 4.70 42.42 43.80
C GLU A 18 5.29 42.62 45.21
N SER A 19 6.14 43.65 45.37
CA SER A 19 5.73 45.02 45.75
C SER A 19 4.96 45.07 47.06
N ASN A 20 5.69 45.18 48.17
CA ASN A 20 5.60 46.31 49.09
C ASN A 20 6.47 46.05 50.33
N ILE A 21 6.90 47.14 50.97
CA ILE A 21 7.59 47.21 52.27
C ILE A 21 9.11 47.03 52.20
N LYS A 22 9.78 48.07 51.69
CA LYS A 22 11.01 48.61 52.29
C LYS A 22 11.30 49.99 51.69
N GLU A 23 10.46 50.93 52.06
CA GLU A 23 10.77 52.35 52.03
C GLU A 23 10.24 52.90 53.35
N PHE A 24 10.88 53.93 53.92
CA PHE A 24 10.78 54.39 55.32
C PHE A 24 11.74 53.74 56.33
N LEU A 25 13.04 53.74 56.05
CA LEU A 25 14.05 53.91 57.11
C LEU A 25 15.26 54.68 56.60
N LYS A 26 15.24 56.02 56.80
CA LYS A 26 16.35 56.92 57.18
C LYS A 26 16.08 58.34 56.65
N ASP A 27 15.88 59.31 57.53
CA ASP A 27 16.93 60.25 57.94
C ASP A 27 16.42 61.42 58.79
N GLY A 28 17.32 61.96 59.61
CA GLY A 28 17.22 63.30 60.24
C GLY A 28 17.12 63.28 61.77
N LYS A 29 18.25 63.34 62.52
CA LYS A 29 18.92 64.58 63.05
C LYS A 29 18.05 65.34 64.08
N GLN A 30 18.53 65.88 65.21
CA GLN A 30 19.84 66.01 65.84
C GLN A 30 19.63 66.58 67.27
N ARG A 31 20.56 66.24 68.19
CA ARG A 31 21.15 67.06 69.28
C ARG A 31 20.31 67.59 70.48
N SER A 32 20.79 67.11 71.63
CA SER A 32 21.40 67.85 72.77
C SER A 32 20.61 68.14 74.06
N SER A 33 21.28 67.71 75.14
CA SER A 33 21.36 68.25 76.51
C SER A 33 20.14 68.27 77.43
N GLY A 34 20.29 67.66 78.61
CA GLY A 34 19.43 67.92 79.77
C GLY A 34 19.50 66.82 80.82
N ARG A 35 20.38 66.99 81.81
CA ARG A 35 20.44 66.17 83.03
C ARG A 35 19.39 66.68 84.01
N ALA A 36 18.45 65.84 84.46
CA ALA A 36 17.79 65.92 85.77
C ALA A 36 16.92 64.67 86.04
N GLU A 37 17.08 64.10 87.22
CA GLU A 37 16.27 63.03 87.79
C GLU A 37 14.78 63.39 87.90
N LYS A 38 13.89 62.41 87.67
CA LYS A 38 12.74 62.17 88.58
C LYS A 38 12.11 60.78 88.39
N LYS A 39 11.75 60.23 89.54
CA LYS A 39 11.27 58.88 89.86
C LYS A 39 9.91 58.53 89.21
N ARG A 40 9.72 57.20 89.08
CA ARG A 40 8.49 56.41 89.31
C ARG A 40 7.29 56.68 88.38
N GLN A 41 6.94 55.70 87.55
CA GLN A 41 5.92 54.69 87.87
C GLN A 41 5.77 53.66 86.72
N THR A 42 5.75 52.40 87.13
CA THR A 42 5.56 51.17 86.37
C THR A 42 4.15 51.06 85.79
N ARG A 43 4.03 50.70 84.50
CA ARG A 43 2.90 49.94 83.98
C ARG A 43 3.43 48.64 83.40
N ALA A 44 3.22 47.56 84.15
CA ALA A 44 3.52 46.20 83.70
C ALA A 44 2.57 45.86 82.55
N LYS A 45 3.16 45.47 81.42
CA LYS A 45 2.46 44.88 80.27
C LYS A 45 2.38 43.38 80.57
N GLU A 46 1.17 42.87 80.80
CA GLU A 46 0.92 41.44 80.96
C GLU A 46 1.28 40.71 79.65
N GLU A 47 2.43 40.05 79.64
CA GLU A 47 2.72 39.03 78.64
C GLU A 47 2.00 37.73 79.06
N ARG A 48 0.88 37.43 78.38
CA ARG A 48 0.27 36.10 78.44
C ARG A 48 1.23 35.10 77.80
N PHE A 49 2.05 34.44 78.62
CA PHE A 49 2.83 33.27 78.22
C PHE A 49 1.87 32.14 77.82
N PHE A 50 1.66 31.95 76.51
CA PHE A 50 1.00 30.76 75.97
C PHE A 50 1.75 29.51 76.49
N PRO A 51 1.06 28.44 76.94
CA PRO A 51 1.69 27.33 77.67
C PRO A 51 2.40 26.36 76.71
N TRP A 52 3.41 26.86 75.97
CA TRP A 52 4.20 26.10 74.99
C TRP A 52 4.76 24.80 75.56
N ARG A 53 5.06 24.75 76.86
CA ARG A 53 5.55 23.53 77.54
C ARG A 53 4.49 22.42 77.65
N LYS A 54 3.21 22.77 77.86
CA LYS A 54 2.09 21.81 77.91
C LYS A 54 1.66 21.35 76.53
N VAL A 55 1.69 22.27 75.55
CA VAL A 55 1.45 21.94 74.13
C VAL A 55 2.57 21.08 73.57
N ALA A 56 3.84 21.37 73.90
CA ALA A 56 4.99 20.54 73.53
C ALA A 56 4.96 19.16 74.18
N ALA A 57 4.54 19.07 75.45
CA ALA A 57 4.36 17.78 76.13
C ALA A 57 3.23 16.94 75.48
N GLY A 58 2.08 17.55 75.17
CA GLY A 58 0.99 16.89 74.46
C GLY A 58 1.37 16.44 73.04
N ALA A 59 2.09 17.29 72.29
CA ALA A 59 2.62 16.95 70.98
C ALA A 59 3.64 15.80 71.06
N GLY A 60 4.49 15.78 72.09
CA GLY A 60 5.44 14.69 72.34
C GLY A 60 4.73 13.34 72.55
N VAL A 61 3.64 13.31 73.34
CA VAL A 61 2.85 12.08 73.54
C VAL A 61 2.21 11.62 72.24
N VAL A 62 1.65 12.54 71.44
CA VAL A 62 1.06 12.18 70.13
C VAL A 62 2.13 11.63 69.18
N VAL A 63 3.32 12.22 69.14
CA VAL A 63 4.44 11.71 68.31
C VAL A 63 4.86 10.32 68.76
N VAL A 64 4.96 10.05 70.07
CA VAL A 64 5.30 8.72 70.59
C VAL A 64 4.20 7.71 70.27
N LEU A 65 2.92 8.04 70.47
CA LEU A 65 1.80 7.15 70.12
C LEU A 65 1.74 6.88 68.61
N THR A 66 2.03 7.88 67.79
CA THR A 66 2.10 7.73 66.34
C THR A 66 3.29 6.87 65.94
N ALA A 67 4.46 7.06 66.56
CA ALA A 67 5.64 6.23 66.33
C ALA A 67 5.39 4.77 66.73
N ILE A 68 4.72 4.52 67.86
CA ILE A 68 4.33 3.17 68.29
C ILE A 68 3.34 2.57 67.28
N TYR A 69 2.31 3.31 66.88
CA TYR A 69 1.35 2.84 65.88
C TYR A 69 2.02 2.48 64.55
N LEU A 70 2.90 3.36 64.05
CA LEU A 70 3.66 3.13 62.83
C LEU A 70 4.61 1.96 62.99
N PHE A 71 5.29 1.81 64.13
CA PHE A 71 6.19 0.69 64.41
C PHE A 71 5.49 -0.68 64.27
N PHE A 72 4.21 -0.78 64.67
CA PHE A 72 3.43 -2.01 64.52
C PHE A 72 2.72 -2.17 63.16
N LYS A 73 2.45 -1.08 62.43
CA LYS A 73 1.68 -1.12 61.17
C LYS A 73 2.50 -0.98 59.88
N LEU A 74 3.70 -0.39 59.94
CA LEU A 74 4.61 -0.27 58.79
C LEU A 74 5.30 -1.58 58.35
N PRO A 75 5.59 -2.56 59.22
CA PRO A 75 6.35 -3.74 58.82
C PRO A 75 5.70 -4.44 57.62
N ARG A 76 6.49 -4.64 56.57
CA ARG A 76 6.12 -5.33 55.33
C ARG A 76 7.24 -6.26 54.88
N ALA A 77 6.85 -7.37 54.27
CA ALA A 77 7.78 -8.30 53.65
C ALA A 77 7.41 -8.46 52.17
N ASN A 78 8.35 -8.20 51.26
CA ASN A 78 8.22 -8.53 49.85
C ASN A 78 9.13 -9.72 49.54
N ILE A 79 8.54 -10.81 49.07
CA ILE A 79 9.22 -12.05 48.75
C ILE A 79 9.10 -12.24 47.25
N GLU A 80 10.24 -12.13 46.57
CA GLU A 80 10.35 -12.35 45.13
C GLU A 80 10.92 -13.75 44.91
N ILE A 81 10.20 -14.58 44.16
CA ILE A 81 10.60 -15.94 43.81
C ILE A 81 10.82 -15.96 42.30
N TRP A 82 11.95 -16.52 41.86
CA TRP A 82 12.24 -16.75 40.44
C TRP A 82 12.02 -18.22 40.11
N PRO A 83 10.90 -18.59 39.48
CA PRO A 83 10.68 -19.95 39.03
C PRO A 83 11.66 -20.30 37.91
N LYS A 84 12.12 -21.55 37.87
CA LYS A 84 12.89 -22.06 36.74
C LYS A 84 11.95 -22.22 35.54
N VAL A 85 12.31 -21.60 34.42
CA VAL A 85 11.51 -21.64 33.18
C VAL A 85 12.16 -22.60 32.19
N GLU A 86 11.37 -23.54 31.69
CA GLU A 86 11.75 -24.45 30.61
C GLU A 86 10.99 -24.06 29.34
N THR A 87 11.65 -23.99 28.20
CA THR A 87 10.98 -23.65 26.94
C THR A 87 10.46 -24.91 26.26
N LEU A 88 9.15 -25.00 26.06
CA LEU A 88 8.55 -25.96 25.15
C LEU A 88 8.45 -25.34 23.76
N SER A 89 8.84 -26.09 22.73
CA SER A 89 8.80 -25.66 21.33
C SER A 89 8.22 -26.77 20.47
N PHE A 90 7.31 -26.39 19.57
CA PHE A 90 6.62 -27.30 18.68
C PHE A 90 6.58 -26.72 17.26
N GLU A 91 6.57 -27.62 16.29
CA GLU A 91 6.28 -27.32 14.89
C GLU A 91 5.06 -28.15 14.48
N GLN A 92 4.05 -27.48 13.92
CA GLN A 92 2.84 -28.12 13.41
C GLN A 92 2.50 -27.58 12.02
N THR A 93 1.88 -28.42 11.20
CA THR A 93 1.30 -27.99 9.94
C THR A 93 -0.18 -27.73 10.14
N ILE A 94 -0.61 -26.49 9.92
CA ILE A 94 -1.96 -26.01 10.20
C ILE A 94 -2.68 -25.75 8.89
N THR A 95 -3.97 -26.08 8.86
CA THR A 95 -4.86 -25.75 7.75
C THR A 95 -5.82 -24.63 8.17
N ALA A 96 -5.67 -23.46 7.56
CA ALA A 96 -6.68 -22.42 7.57
C ALA A 96 -7.78 -22.81 6.58
N ASP A 97 -9.01 -23.01 7.06
CA ASP A 97 -10.16 -23.46 6.27
C ASP A 97 -11.34 -22.52 6.46
N LYS A 98 -11.90 -22.01 5.36
CA LYS A 98 -13.07 -21.14 5.38
C LYS A 98 -14.33 -21.84 5.89
N SER A 99 -14.43 -23.15 5.72
CA SER A 99 -15.59 -23.95 6.18
C SER A 99 -15.57 -24.23 7.69
N ALA A 100 -14.47 -23.90 8.38
CA ALA A 100 -14.36 -24.10 9.82
C ALA A 100 -14.91 -22.88 10.59
N ASP A 101 -15.84 -23.12 11.50
CA ASP A 101 -16.41 -22.07 12.36
C ASP A 101 -15.57 -21.78 13.60
N ALA A 102 -14.73 -22.73 14.01
CA ALA A 102 -13.90 -22.64 15.21
C ALA A 102 -12.57 -23.38 15.06
N VAL A 103 -11.64 -23.07 15.95
CA VAL A 103 -10.35 -23.77 16.06
C VAL A 103 -10.56 -25.22 16.48
N ASP A 104 -10.05 -26.17 15.67
CA ASP A 104 -10.04 -27.60 15.96
C ASP A 104 -8.59 -28.11 16.12
N LEU A 105 -8.26 -28.49 17.35
CA LEU A 105 -6.95 -29.02 17.74
C LEU A 105 -6.69 -30.43 17.23
N SER A 106 -7.72 -31.23 17.02
CA SER A 106 -7.56 -32.64 16.61
C SER A 106 -7.21 -32.76 15.14
N SER A 107 -7.79 -31.88 14.32
CA SER A 107 -7.60 -31.85 12.87
C SER A 107 -6.55 -30.82 12.43
N ASN A 108 -5.96 -30.06 13.36
CA ASN A 108 -5.06 -28.93 13.08
C ASN A 108 -5.69 -27.87 12.15
N ILE A 109 -6.96 -27.51 12.40
CA ILE A 109 -7.72 -26.57 11.57
C ILE A 109 -8.01 -25.27 12.33
N ILE A 110 -7.86 -24.14 11.63
CA ILE A 110 -8.31 -22.83 12.11
C ILE A 110 -9.27 -22.18 11.10
N PRO A 111 -10.21 -21.34 11.56
CA PRO A 111 -11.10 -20.57 10.67
C PRO A 111 -10.33 -19.61 9.76
N ALA A 112 -10.81 -19.47 8.53
CA ALA A 112 -10.32 -18.50 7.57
C ALA A 112 -11.46 -17.70 6.95
N GLU A 113 -11.17 -16.50 6.45
CA GLU A 113 -12.13 -15.62 5.80
C GLU A 113 -11.61 -15.17 4.44
N TYR A 114 -12.55 -14.97 3.50
CA TYR A 114 -12.23 -14.37 2.22
C TYR A 114 -12.34 -12.87 2.28
N PHE A 115 -11.34 -12.24 1.70
CA PHE A 115 -11.39 -10.84 1.28
C PHE A 115 -11.34 -10.83 -0.23
N GLN A 116 -12.21 -10.02 -0.86
CA GLN A 116 -12.23 -9.89 -2.30
C GLN A 116 -12.39 -8.42 -2.68
N GLU A 117 -11.72 -8.05 -3.76
CA GLU A 117 -11.81 -6.72 -4.33
C GLU A 117 -11.83 -6.82 -5.86
N GLU A 118 -12.70 -6.04 -6.48
CA GLU A 118 -12.79 -5.93 -7.93
C GLU A 118 -12.40 -4.52 -8.33
N LYS A 119 -11.47 -4.41 -9.28
CA LYS A 119 -11.09 -3.14 -9.89
C LYS A 119 -11.31 -3.20 -11.38
N THR A 120 -11.82 -2.09 -11.92
CA THR A 120 -11.99 -1.87 -13.35
C THR A 120 -11.25 -0.60 -13.72
N GLU A 121 -10.38 -0.69 -14.71
CA GLU A 121 -9.70 0.47 -15.28
C GLU A 121 -9.87 0.49 -16.80
N SER A 122 -10.02 1.70 -17.33
CA SER A 122 -10.05 1.96 -18.76
C SER A 122 -8.98 3.00 -19.07
N GLN A 123 -8.13 2.70 -20.05
CA GLN A 123 -7.00 3.54 -20.42
C GLN A 123 -6.90 3.67 -21.94
N GLU A 124 -6.49 4.85 -22.39
CA GLU A 124 -6.23 5.16 -23.80
C GLU A 124 -4.78 4.79 -24.18
N PHE A 125 -4.63 4.16 -25.34
CA PHE A 125 -3.35 3.73 -25.92
C PHE A 125 -3.21 4.29 -27.34
N SER A 126 -1.99 4.65 -27.73
CA SER A 126 -1.72 5.17 -29.07
C SER A 126 -1.54 4.05 -30.08
N ALA A 127 -2.11 4.22 -31.27
CA ALA A 127 -1.88 3.32 -32.40
C ALA A 127 -0.49 3.54 -33.00
N THR A 128 0.21 2.46 -33.34
CA THR A 128 1.54 2.52 -33.96
C THR A 128 1.54 2.11 -35.43
N GLY A 129 0.49 1.42 -35.88
CA GLY A 129 0.36 1.00 -37.27
C GLY A 129 0.24 2.17 -38.23
N ASN A 130 0.75 1.98 -39.44
CA ASN A 130 0.60 2.93 -40.54
C ASN A 130 -0.40 2.38 -41.57
N ALA A 131 -1.35 3.22 -41.97
CA ALA A 131 -2.14 3.08 -43.19
C ALA A 131 -1.78 4.24 -44.13
N SER A 132 -1.70 3.97 -45.44
CA SER A 132 -1.73 5.05 -46.43
C SER A 132 -3.20 5.31 -46.78
N ASN A 133 -3.61 6.58 -46.71
CA ASN A 133 -4.83 7.05 -47.34
C ASN A 133 -4.39 7.87 -48.55
N GLU A 134 -4.45 7.25 -49.73
CA GLU A 134 -4.00 7.88 -50.97
C GLU A 134 -5.21 8.36 -51.76
N GLY A 135 -5.28 9.68 -51.99
CA GLY A 135 -6.21 10.25 -52.95
C GLY A 135 -5.72 9.99 -54.38
N LYS A 136 -6.65 9.69 -55.29
CA LYS A 136 -6.34 9.53 -56.72
C LYS A 136 -6.62 10.81 -57.47
N ALA A 137 -5.67 11.22 -58.32
CA ALA A 137 -5.87 12.38 -59.17
C ALA A 137 -6.95 12.09 -60.23
N THR A 138 -7.83 13.06 -60.44
CA THR A 138 -8.88 12.98 -61.47
C THR A 138 -8.77 14.14 -62.43
N GLY A 139 -9.30 13.95 -63.64
CA GLY A 139 -9.44 15.02 -64.60
C GLY A 139 -10.16 14.55 -65.86
N THR A 140 -10.13 15.38 -66.89
CA THR A 140 -10.83 15.11 -68.15
C THR A 140 -9.84 15.09 -69.30
N ILE A 141 -9.88 14.02 -70.08
CA ILE A 141 -9.12 13.89 -71.33
C ILE A 141 -10.08 13.97 -72.53
N THR A 142 -9.61 14.49 -73.65
CA THR A 142 -10.27 14.42 -74.95
C THR A 142 -9.60 13.32 -75.74
N ILE A 143 -10.34 12.28 -76.11
CA ILE A 143 -9.84 11.15 -76.88
C ILE A 143 -10.14 11.38 -78.36
N TYR A 144 -9.16 11.19 -79.22
CA TYR A 144 -9.23 11.37 -80.65
C TYR A 144 -9.12 10.03 -81.39
N ASN A 145 -9.85 9.91 -82.49
CA ASN A 145 -9.82 8.76 -83.39
C ASN A 145 -9.58 9.22 -84.83
N LYS A 146 -8.38 8.93 -85.36
CA LYS A 146 -7.94 9.23 -86.72
C LYS A 146 -7.83 7.97 -87.59
N TYR A 147 -8.50 6.87 -87.22
CA TYR A 147 -8.43 5.62 -87.95
C TYR A 147 -8.99 5.76 -89.38
N ASP A 148 -8.31 5.17 -90.37
CA ASP A 148 -8.69 5.14 -91.79
C ASP A 148 -8.71 3.68 -92.26
N PRO A 149 -9.82 3.13 -92.79
CA PRO A 149 -11.09 3.79 -93.10
C PRO A 149 -11.85 4.29 -91.86
N PRO A 150 -12.55 5.45 -91.93
CA PRO A 150 -13.21 6.04 -90.78
C PRO A 150 -14.20 5.09 -90.11
N THR A 151 -13.84 4.60 -88.93
CA THR A 151 -14.61 3.62 -88.16
C THR A 151 -14.68 4.06 -86.70
N PRO A 152 -15.83 3.97 -86.02
CA PRO A 152 -15.92 4.27 -84.59
C PRO A 152 -15.11 3.26 -83.75
N VAL A 153 -14.50 3.72 -82.67
CA VAL A 153 -13.72 2.87 -81.75
C VAL A 153 -14.36 2.88 -80.38
N THR A 154 -14.60 1.71 -79.80
CA THR A 154 -15.15 1.59 -78.44
C THR A 154 -14.10 1.08 -77.48
N LEU A 155 -13.84 1.84 -76.42
CA LEU A 155 -12.97 1.49 -75.31
C LEU A 155 -13.81 1.01 -74.12
N LYS A 156 -13.36 -0.06 -73.48
CA LYS A 156 -14.03 -0.63 -72.30
C LYS A 156 -13.78 0.26 -71.07
N VAL A 157 -14.66 0.18 -70.07
CA VAL A 157 -14.36 0.70 -68.73
C VAL A 157 -13.05 0.07 -68.24
N GLY A 158 -12.20 0.84 -67.56
CA GLY A 158 -10.89 0.32 -67.14
C GLY A 158 -9.79 0.44 -68.20
N THR A 159 -10.03 1.09 -69.35
CA THR A 159 -8.98 1.31 -70.36
C THR A 159 -7.91 2.25 -69.79
N HIS A 160 -6.64 1.85 -69.93
CA HIS A 160 -5.49 2.57 -69.41
C HIS A 160 -4.94 3.56 -70.45
N PHE A 161 -4.72 4.78 -70.00
CA PHE A 161 -4.12 5.89 -70.72
C PHE A 161 -2.78 6.20 -70.07
N LEU A 162 -1.69 6.14 -70.84
CA LEU A 162 -0.35 6.46 -70.36
C LEU A 162 0.01 7.87 -70.78
N SER A 163 0.19 8.76 -69.80
CA SER A 163 0.66 10.13 -70.04
C SER A 163 2.12 10.16 -70.52
N ASP A 164 2.52 11.25 -71.17
CA ASP A 164 3.92 11.58 -71.46
C ASP A 164 4.84 11.59 -70.23
N SER A 165 4.30 11.89 -69.04
CA SER A 165 4.99 11.79 -67.74
C SER A 165 5.11 10.36 -67.19
N GLY A 166 4.64 9.34 -67.93
CA GLY A 166 4.72 7.94 -67.55
C GLY A 166 3.66 7.50 -66.52
N LYS A 167 2.66 8.34 -66.25
CA LYS A 167 1.58 8.04 -65.29
C LYS A 167 0.35 7.45 -65.97
N TYR A 168 -0.22 6.41 -65.36
CA TYR A 168 -1.42 5.72 -65.84
C TYR A 168 -2.70 6.33 -65.29
N PHE A 169 -3.66 6.57 -66.19
CA PHE A 169 -5.02 6.99 -65.88
C PHE A 169 -6.01 6.02 -66.50
N VAL A 170 -7.17 5.86 -65.87
CA VAL A 170 -8.15 4.84 -66.20
C VAL A 170 -9.49 5.51 -66.51
N ALA A 171 -10.12 5.10 -67.61
CA ALA A 171 -11.48 5.53 -67.93
C ALA A 171 -12.51 4.91 -66.97
N LEU A 172 -13.29 5.76 -66.31
CA LEU A 172 -14.33 5.37 -65.34
C LEU A 172 -15.59 4.80 -65.98
N GLN A 173 -15.75 4.96 -67.30
CA GLN A 173 -16.91 4.50 -68.04
C GLN A 173 -16.50 3.94 -69.41
N ARG A 174 -17.39 3.16 -70.02
CA ARG A 174 -17.25 2.74 -71.42
C ARG A 174 -17.34 3.97 -72.33
N VAL A 175 -16.44 4.07 -73.30
CA VAL A 175 -16.35 5.22 -74.20
C VAL A 175 -16.47 4.75 -75.64
N THR A 176 -17.39 5.31 -76.40
CA THR A 176 -17.46 5.12 -77.86
C THR A 176 -17.04 6.42 -78.54
N ILE A 177 -15.89 6.38 -79.21
CA ILE A 177 -15.30 7.51 -79.91
C ILE A 177 -15.85 7.50 -81.34
N PRO A 178 -16.46 8.60 -81.82
CA PRO A 178 -17.01 8.65 -83.17
C PRO A 178 -15.91 8.43 -84.23
N ALA A 179 -16.31 7.98 -85.41
CA ALA A 179 -15.41 7.91 -86.56
C ALA A 179 -14.91 9.31 -86.95
N GLY A 180 -13.70 9.37 -87.51
CA GLY A 180 -13.22 10.59 -88.16
C GLY A 180 -14.05 10.95 -89.40
N LYS A 181 -13.88 12.18 -89.91
CA LYS A 181 -14.44 12.60 -91.19
C LYS A 181 -13.33 12.70 -92.22
N LYS A 182 -13.47 11.98 -93.33
CA LYS A 182 -12.52 12.03 -94.45
C LYS A 182 -13.04 12.99 -95.52
N SER A 183 -12.22 13.98 -95.88
CA SER A 183 -12.47 14.91 -96.99
C SER A 183 -11.22 14.90 -97.88
N GLY A 184 -11.29 14.22 -99.02
CA GLY A 184 -10.13 13.94 -99.87
C GLY A 184 -9.05 13.13 -99.14
N SER A 185 -7.82 13.66 -99.11
CA SER A 185 -6.66 13.06 -98.43
C SER A 185 -6.56 13.43 -96.93
N LYS A 186 -7.44 14.29 -96.41
CA LYS A 186 -7.41 14.76 -95.02
C LYS A 186 -8.45 14.05 -94.16
N VAL A 187 -8.01 13.42 -93.07
CA VAL A 187 -8.87 12.83 -92.04
C VAL A 187 -8.93 13.77 -90.84
N THR A 188 -10.11 14.31 -90.56
CA THR A 188 -10.40 15.06 -89.33
C THR A 188 -10.77 14.07 -88.23
N PRO A 189 -10.04 13.99 -87.11
CA PRO A 189 -10.32 13.01 -86.06
C PRO A 189 -11.71 13.18 -85.45
N GLY A 190 -12.38 12.07 -85.16
CA GLY A 190 -13.52 12.07 -84.23
C GLY A 190 -13.01 12.30 -82.82
N SER A 191 -13.79 12.96 -81.94
CA SER A 191 -13.36 13.20 -80.57
C SER A 191 -14.49 13.08 -79.54
N ILE A 192 -14.12 12.78 -78.30
CA ILE A 192 -15.03 12.73 -77.14
C ILE A 192 -14.28 13.07 -75.85
N LYS A 193 -14.93 13.81 -74.94
CA LYS A 193 -14.39 14.11 -73.60
C LYS A 193 -14.78 13.03 -72.59
N VAL A 194 -13.83 12.61 -71.77
CA VAL A 194 -14.00 11.51 -70.81
C VAL A 194 -13.32 11.86 -69.49
N LYS A 195 -13.98 11.59 -68.37
CA LYS A 195 -13.38 11.65 -67.04
C LYS A 195 -12.50 10.43 -66.80
N VAL A 196 -11.30 10.68 -66.29
CA VAL A 196 -10.33 9.65 -65.94
C VAL A 196 -9.85 9.84 -64.50
N GLU A 197 -9.43 8.73 -63.89
CA GLU A 197 -8.85 8.66 -62.56
C GLU A 197 -7.48 8.01 -62.64
N ALA A 198 -6.52 8.45 -61.83
CA ALA A 198 -5.22 7.81 -61.68
C ALA A 198 -5.35 6.33 -61.32
N ALA A 199 -4.49 5.49 -61.89
CA ALA A 199 -4.49 4.06 -61.57
C ALA A 199 -4.13 3.79 -60.09
N GLU A 200 -3.22 4.59 -59.55
CA GLU A 200 -2.74 4.56 -58.16
C GLU A 200 -2.95 5.94 -57.52
N GLY A 201 -2.94 6.00 -56.19
CA GLY A 201 -3.04 7.26 -55.48
C GLY A 201 -1.69 7.96 -55.31
N GLY A 202 -1.72 9.20 -54.80
CA GLY A 202 -0.52 9.96 -54.47
C GLY A 202 -0.32 11.24 -55.26
N GLU A 203 0.49 12.14 -54.69
CA GLU A 203 0.75 13.49 -55.23
C GLU A 203 1.42 13.45 -56.61
N GLY A 204 2.18 12.38 -56.91
CA GLY A 204 2.85 12.20 -58.19
C GLY A 204 1.92 11.99 -59.39
N TYR A 205 0.61 11.84 -59.18
CA TYR A 205 -0.40 11.79 -60.23
C TYR A 205 -1.07 13.16 -60.50
N ASN A 206 -0.71 14.21 -59.75
CA ASN A 206 -1.12 15.58 -60.07
C ASN A 206 -0.25 16.13 -61.21
N ILE A 207 -0.61 15.80 -62.45
CA ILE A 207 0.12 16.21 -63.65
C ILE A 207 -0.54 17.41 -64.32
N GLY A 208 0.26 18.23 -65.02
CA GLY A 208 -0.26 19.32 -65.86
C GLY A 208 -1.03 18.80 -67.10
N PRO A 209 -1.41 19.71 -68.03
CA PRO A 209 -1.88 19.32 -69.36
C PRO A 209 -0.88 18.37 -70.02
N ALA A 210 -1.36 17.24 -70.54
CA ALA A 210 -0.52 16.16 -71.03
C ALA A 210 -1.14 15.45 -72.23
N THR A 211 -0.29 14.74 -72.97
CA THR A 211 -0.71 13.82 -74.03
C THR A 211 -0.73 12.39 -73.50
N PHE A 212 -1.63 11.56 -74.02
CA PHE A 212 -1.87 10.21 -73.55
C PHE A 212 -1.92 9.21 -74.71
N SER A 213 -1.20 8.11 -74.55
CA SER A 213 -1.29 6.94 -75.41
C SER A 213 -2.21 5.88 -74.78
N VAL A 214 -2.64 4.89 -75.57
CA VAL A 214 -3.40 3.73 -75.09
C VAL A 214 -2.55 2.47 -75.25
N PRO A 215 -1.71 2.10 -74.26
CA PRO A 215 -0.70 1.04 -74.44
C PRO A 215 -1.28 -0.31 -74.84
N LYS A 216 -2.49 -0.64 -74.36
CA LYS A 216 -3.17 -1.91 -74.69
C LYS A 216 -3.67 -2.00 -76.14
N LEU A 217 -3.58 -0.93 -76.93
CA LEU A 217 -3.82 -0.98 -78.38
C LEU A 217 -2.54 -1.32 -79.16
N SER A 218 -1.37 -1.38 -78.52
CA SER A 218 -0.11 -1.70 -79.18
C SER A 218 -0.20 -3.03 -79.93
N GLY A 219 0.35 -3.08 -81.14
CA GLY A 219 0.22 -4.21 -82.07
C GLY A 219 -1.07 -4.25 -82.88
N THR A 220 -2.02 -3.32 -82.65
CA THR A 220 -3.22 -3.16 -83.48
C THR A 220 -3.11 -1.97 -84.42
N ALA A 221 -3.89 -1.97 -85.51
CA ALA A 221 -3.97 -0.83 -86.43
C ALA A 221 -4.51 0.46 -85.79
N TYR A 222 -5.13 0.36 -84.59
CA TYR A 222 -5.68 1.49 -83.85
C TYR A 222 -4.63 2.23 -83.01
N TYR A 223 -3.46 1.63 -82.73
CA TYR A 223 -2.49 2.18 -81.78
C TYR A 223 -2.03 3.60 -82.12
N TYR A 224 -1.64 3.83 -83.38
CA TYR A 224 -1.20 5.14 -83.85
C TYR A 224 -2.36 6.08 -84.23
N SER A 225 -3.59 5.54 -84.27
CA SER A 225 -4.78 6.25 -84.72
C SER A 225 -5.63 6.78 -83.55
N VAL A 226 -5.45 6.23 -82.34
CA VAL A 226 -6.21 6.60 -81.15
C VAL A 226 -5.26 7.13 -80.08
N TYR A 227 -5.44 8.40 -79.72
CA TYR A 227 -4.67 9.10 -78.69
C TYR A 227 -5.58 10.01 -77.89
N ALA A 228 -5.13 10.53 -76.76
CA ALA A 228 -5.90 11.47 -75.97
C ALA A 228 -5.03 12.61 -75.45
N GLU A 229 -5.66 13.72 -75.08
CA GLU A 229 -4.99 14.91 -74.55
C GLU A 229 -5.82 15.51 -73.43
N SER A 230 -5.16 16.06 -72.40
CA SER A 230 -5.81 16.92 -71.42
C SER A 230 -5.42 18.38 -71.65
N SER A 231 -6.42 19.26 -71.66
CA SER A 231 -6.18 20.71 -71.67
C SER A 231 -5.99 21.28 -70.26
N ASN A 232 -6.48 20.56 -69.25
CA ASN A 232 -6.45 20.92 -67.84
C ASN A 232 -5.57 19.93 -67.08
N ALA A 233 -5.03 20.36 -65.94
CA ALA A 233 -4.27 19.50 -65.03
C ALA A 233 -5.15 18.40 -64.43
N MET A 234 -4.53 17.25 -64.13
CA MET A 234 -5.07 16.22 -63.26
C MET A 234 -4.80 16.63 -61.81
N THR A 235 -5.80 16.58 -60.94
CA THR A 235 -5.70 17.10 -59.56
C THR A 235 -6.42 16.19 -58.57
N GLY A 236 -6.10 16.31 -57.29
CA GLY A 236 -6.72 15.52 -56.21
C GLY A 236 -5.92 14.29 -55.77
N GLY A 237 -4.75 14.05 -56.35
CA GLY A 237 -3.78 13.08 -55.85
C GLY A 237 -3.15 13.58 -54.55
N TYR A 238 -3.18 12.79 -53.49
CA TYR A 238 -2.47 13.11 -52.25
C TYR A 238 -2.01 11.83 -51.55
N ALA A 239 -0.98 11.93 -50.70
CA ALA A 239 -0.51 10.82 -49.88
C ALA A 239 -0.64 11.19 -48.39
N GLY A 240 -1.70 10.71 -47.75
CA GLY A 240 -1.89 10.86 -46.30
C GLY A 240 -1.31 9.68 -45.54
N LYS A 241 -0.45 9.93 -44.55
CA LYS A 241 -0.11 8.94 -43.54
C LYS A 241 -1.14 9.03 -42.42
N ILE A 242 -1.91 7.97 -42.22
CA ILE A 242 -2.88 7.84 -41.13
C ILE A 242 -2.46 6.68 -40.22
N LYS A 243 -2.65 6.85 -38.92
CA LYS A 243 -2.41 5.76 -37.98
C LYS A 243 -3.53 4.73 -38.05
N LYS A 244 -3.18 3.47 -37.86
CA LYS A 244 -4.13 2.37 -37.72
C LYS A 244 -3.76 1.54 -36.50
N VAL A 245 -4.76 1.08 -35.78
CA VAL A 245 -4.59 0.15 -34.67
C VAL A 245 -4.13 -1.20 -35.23
N THR A 246 -3.11 -1.81 -34.61
CA THR A 246 -2.62 -3.14 -34.97
C THR A 246 -2.96 -4.16 -33.88
N ASP A 247 -2.89 -5.45 -34.22
CA ASP A 247 -3.05 -6.52 -33.21
C ASP A 247 -1.97 -6.47 -32.12
N ASP A 248 -0.76 -6.01 -32.48
CA ASP A 248 0.34 -5.81 -31.53
C ASP A 248 0.02 -4.69 -30.53
N ASP A 249 -0.53 -3.56 -31.01
CA ASP A 249 -0.98 -2.47 -30.13
C ASP A 249 -2.02 -2.97 -29.11
N ILE A 250 -3.00 -3.75 -29.57
CA ILE A 250 -4.06 -4.31 -28.71
C ILE A 250 -3.47 -5.30 -27.69
N SER A 251 -2.54 -6.16 -28.10
CA SER A 251 -1.88 -7.11 -27.20
C SER A 251 -1.04 -6.40 -26.14
N GLN A 252 -0.26 -5.39 -26.53
CA GLN A 252 0.55 -4.60 -25.60
C GLN A 252 -0.31 -3.82 -24.61
N ALA A 253 -1.43 -3.24 -25.07
CA ALA A 253 -2.39 -2.55 -24.22
C ALA A 253 -3.00 -3.50 -23.17
N LYS A 254 -3.39 -4.71 -23.60
CA LYS A 254 -3.90 -5.75 -22.72
C LYS A 254 -2.88 -6.11 -21.64
N ASP A 255 -1.65 -6.43 -22.02
CA ASP A 255 -0.62 -6.91 -21.10
C ASP A 255 -0.22 -5.82 -20.11
N ALA A 256 -0.02 -4.59 -20.59
CA ALA A 256 0.33 -3.44 -19.77
C ALA A 256 -0.75 -3.13 -18.74
N LEU A 257 -2.02 -3.02 -19.17
CA LEU A 257 -3.12 -2.68 -18.28
C LEU A 257 -3.44 -3.82 -17.31
N THR A 258 -3.39 -5.07 -17.77
CA THR A 258 -3.61 -6.25 -16.91
C THR A 258 -2.57 -6.33 -15.80
N LYS A 259 -1.29 -6.16 -16.14
CA LYS A 259 -0.20 -6.21 -15.17
C LYS A 259 -0.32 -5.09 -14.12
N LYS A 260 -0.59 -3.86 -14.58
CA LYS A 260 -0.80 -2.70 -13.70
C LYS A 260 -1.97 -2.93 -12.75
N LEU A 261 -3.14 -3.26 -13.30
CA LEU A 261 -4.37 -3.40 -12.52
C LEU A 261 -4.31 -4.60 -11.56
N THR A 262 -3.61 -5.68 -11.93
CA THR A 262 -3.39 -6.83 -11.04
C THR A 262 -2.54 -6.44 -9.83
N ALA A 263 -1.48 -5.66 -10.02
CA ALA A 263 -0.65 -5.18 -8.92
C ALA A 263 -1.43 -4.22 -8.00
N GLU A 264 -2.21 -3.30 -8.59
CA GLU A 264 -3.02 -2.34 -7.85
C GLU A 264 -4.19 -2.97 -7.10
N ALA A 265 -4.83 -4.00 -7.67
CA ALA A 265 -5.90 -4.76 -7.00
C ALA A 265 -5.34 -5.58 -5.84
N GLY A 266 -4.19 -6.25 -6.04
CA GLY A 266 -3.52 -7.01 -4.98
C GLY A 266 -2.97 -6.13 -3.84
N ALA A 267 -2.52 -4.91 -4.13
CA ALA A 267 -2.09 -3.96 -3.09
C ALA A 267 -3.28 -3.43 -2.28
N SER A 268 -4.33 -2.97 -2.97
CA SER A 268 -5.56 -2.48 -2.35
C SER A 268 -6.23 -3.52 -1.46
N LEU A 269 -6.24 -4.79 -1.91
CA LEU A 269 -6.80 -5.88 -1.13
C LEU A 269 -6.02 -6.11 0.18
N ARG A 270 -4.69 -5.98 0.16
CA ARG A 270 -3.85 -6.07 1.37
C ARG A 270 -4.16 -4.93 2.34
N ASP A 271 -4.32 -3.71 1.83
CA ASP A 271 -4.61 -2.53 2.64
C ASP A 271 -6.02 -2.57 3.26
N ASN A 272 -6.95 -3.27 2.62
CA ASN A 272 -8.32 -3.45 3.09
C ASN A 272 -8.48 -4.59 4.13
N ILE A 273 -7.46 -5.44 4.32
CA ILE A 273 -7.52 -6.52 5.31
C ILE A 273 -7.29 -5.94 6.72
N PRO A 274 -8.19 -6.21 7.68
CA PRO A 274 -8.04 -5.72 9.05
C PRO A 274 -6.76 -6.21 9.73
N SER A 275 -6.17 -5.37 10.58
CA SER A 275 -4.87 -5.65 11.23
C SER A 275 -4.87 -6.83 12.22
N ASP A 276 -6.04 -7.30 12.64
CA ASP A 276 -6.22 -8.49 13.48
C ASP A 276 -6.18 -9.80 12.68
N TYR A 277 -6.13 -9.73 11.35
CA TYR A 277 -5.94 -10.86 10.46
C TYR A 277 -4.49 -10.98 10.02
N ILE A 278 -4.08 -12.21 9.77
CA ILE A 278 -2.80 -12.57 9.18
C ILE A 278 -3.08 -13.03 7.75
N LEU A 279 -2.39 -12.37 6.81
CA LEU A 279 -2.38 -12.73 5.41
C LEU A 279 -0.97 -13.21 5.03
N LEU A 280 -0.87 -14.38 4.43
CA LEU A 280 0.39 -14.89 3.90
C LEU A 280 0.54 -14.48 2.43
N ASP A 281 1.78 -14.35 1.95
CA ASP A 281 2.06 -13.86 0.59
C ASP A 281 1.43 -14.74 -0.50
N ASP A 282 1.46 -16.06 -0.31
CA ASP A 282 0.88 -17.04 -1.24
C ASP A 282 -0.65 -17.14 -1.15
N ALA A 283 -1.28 -16.41 -0.21
CA ALA A 283 -2.71 -16.50 0.07
C ALA A 283 -3.54 -15.49 -0.75
N ILE A 284 -2.97 -14.92 -1.81
CA ILE A 284 -3.64 -13.97 -2.70
C ILE A 284 -3.62 -14.52 -4.13
N SER A 285 -4.78 -14.58 -4.76
CA SER A 285 -4.93 -14.83 -6.20
C SER A 285 -5.59 -13.64 -6.87
N SER A 286 -5.26 -13.42 -8.13
CA SER A 286 -5.91 -12.42 -8.95
C SER A 286 -6.29 -13.04 -10.29
N GLU A 287 -7.54 -12.81 -10.70
CA GLU A 287 -8.11 -13.31 -11.93
C GLU A 287 -8.60 -12.14 -12.79
N VAL A 288 -8.37 -12.21 -14.09
CA VAL A 288 -8.93 -11.26 -15.04
C VAL A 288 -10.35 -11.69 -15.37
N ILE A 289 -11.34 -10.90 -14.96
CA ILE A 289 -12.76 -11.19 -15.26
C ILE A 289 -13.04 -10.84 -16.72
N SER A 290 -12.59 -9.66 -17.15
CA SER A 290 -12.80 -9.18 -18.52
C SER A 290 -11.61 -8.34 -18.97
N ALA A 291 -11.28 -8.44 -20.26
CA ALA A 291 -10.28 -7.62 -20.92
C ALA A 291 -10.73 -7.43 -22.37
N SER A 292 -11.07 -6.21 -22.74
CA SER A 292 -11.68 -5.93 -24.04
C SER A 292 -11.38 -4.53 -24.54
N THR A 293 -11.57 -4.37 -25.85
CA THR A 293 -11.62 -3.08 -26.53
C THR A 293 -12.72 -3.15 -27.59
N GLU A 294 -13.40 -2.03 -27.83
CA GLU A 294 -14.34 -1.91 -28.94
C GLU A 294 -13.63 -1.72 -30.29
N THR A 295 -12.36 -1.28 -30.26
CA THR A 295 -11.57 -0.98 -31.45
C THR A 295 -10.94 -2.25 -32.01
N LYS A 296 -11.25 -2.56 -33.28
CA LYS A 296 -10.69 -3.73 -33.98
C LYS A 296 -9.36 -3.38 -34.63
N SER A 297 -8.49 -4.38 -34.78
CA SER A 297 -7.28 -4.25 -35.61
C SER A 297 -7.64 -3.79 -37.03
N GLY A 298 -6.82 -2.90 -37.59
CA GLY A 298 -7.04 -2.23 -38.88
C GLY A 298 -7.90 -0.98 -38.81
N THR A 299 -8.52 -0.66 -37.67
CA THR A 299 -9.28 0.59 -37.50
C THR A 299 -8.34 1.80 -37.62
N VAL A 300 -8.72 2.78 -38.43
CA VAL A 300 -7.99 4.04 -38.59
C VAL A 300 -8.33 4.95 -37.42
N ALA A 301 -7.40 5.11 -36.49
CA ALA A 301 -7.50 5.99 -35.33
C ALA A 301 -6.10 6.29 -34.79
N ASP A 302 -5.90 7.48 -34.22
CA ASP A 302 -4.62 7.83 -33.58
C ASP A 302 -4.43 7.11 -32.25
N ASN A 303 -5.53 6.88 -31.53
CA ASN A 303 -5.59 6.21 -30.24
C ASN A 303 -6.81 5.28 -30.17
N PHE A 304 -6.79 4.35 -29.22
CA PHE A 304 -7.91 3.46 -28.89
C PHE A 304 -7.97 3.24 -27.38
N THR A 305 -9.16 2.87 -26.89
CA THR A 305 -9.37 2.61 -25.46
C THR A 305 -9.38 1.11 -25.19
N TYR A 306 -8.68 0.68 -24.14
CA TYR A 306 -8.68 -0.69 -23.64
C TYR A 306 -9.19 -0.71 -22.20
N GLN A 307 -10.04 -1.69 -21.86
CA GLN A 307 -10.62 -1.85 -20.54
C GLN A 307 -10.25 -3.23 -19.97
N VAL A 308 -9.87 -3.25 -18.69
CA VAL A 308 -9.62 -4.49 -17.94
C VAL A 308 -10.38 -4.44 -16.61
N GLN A 309 -10.94 -5.58 -16.24
CA GLN A 309 -11.49 -5.82 -14.91
C GLN A 309 -10.73 -6.99 -14.26
N VAL A 310 -10.15 -6.74 -13.10
CA VAL A 310 -9.44 -7.75 -12.28
C VAL A 310 -10.20 -7.95 -10.98
N LYS A 311 -10.31 -9.21 -10.57
CA LYS A 311 -10.76 -9.61 -9.24
C LYS A 311 -9.60 -10.21 -8.48
N SER A 312 -9.28 -9.64 -7.33
CA SER A 312 -8.33 -10.22 -6.39
C SER A 312 -9.09 -10.86 -5.24
N LYS A 313 -8.67 -12.06 -4.85
CA LYS A 313 -9.18 -12.81 -3.70
C LYS A 313 -8.02 -13.13 -2.78
N ALA A 314 -8.27 -13.03 -1.49
CA ALA A 314 -7.30 -13.35 -0.45
C ALA A 314 -7.96 -14.23 0.60
N LEU A 315 -7.20 -15.19 1.13
CA LEU A 315 -7.61 -16.00 2.27
C LEU A 315 -6.75 -15.59 3.47
N ALA A 316 -7.39 -15.06 4.51
CA ALA A 316 -6.72 -14.64 5.73
C ALA A 316 -7.36 -15.31 6.95
N PHE A 317 -6.61 -15.40 8.05
CA PHE A 317 -7.10 -15.99 9.31
C PHE A 317 -6.81 -15.06 10.48
N LYS A 318 -7.60 -15.14 11.54
CA LYS A 318 -7.43 -14.26 12.70
C LYS A 318 -6.19 -14.63 13.49
N LYS A 319 -5.45 -13.61 13.92
CA LYS A 319 -4.33 -13.78 14.83
C LYS A 319 -4.74 -14.44 16.15
N SER A 320 -5.92 -14.09 16.67
CA SER A 320 -6.45 -14.67 17.91
C SER A 320 -6.66 -16.19 17.81
N ASP A 321 -7.09 -16.69 16.65
CA ASP A 321 -7.38 -18.11 16.44
C ASP A 321 -6.09 -18.91 16.32
N LEU A 322 -5.08 -18.36 15.65
CA LEU A 322 -3.73 -18.93 15.62
C LEU A 322 -3.11 -19.00 17.02
N GLU A 323 -3.18 -17.91 17.78
CA GLU A 323 -2.66 -17.87 19.15
C GLU A 323 -3.41 -18.84 20.06
N LYS A 324 -4.72 -18.94 19.92
CA LYS A 324 -5.56 -19.89 20.68
C LYS A 324 -5.15 -21.32 20.37
N PHE A 325 -5.04 -21.68 19.09
CA PHE A 325 -4.56 -23.00 18.66
C PHE A 325 -3.21 -23.34 19.32
N ALA A 326 -2.22 -22.45 19.20
CA ALA A 326 -0.88 -22.70 19.72
C ALA A 326 -0.85 -22.81 21.25
N LYS A 327 -1.60 -21.95 21.97
CA LYS A 327 -1.72 -22.00 23.45
C LYS A 327 -2.39 -23.30 23.89
N ASP A 328 -3.52 -23.64 23.29
CA ASP A 328 -4.26 -24.86 23.64
C ASP A 328 -3.43 -26.12 23.33
N TYR A 329 -2.66 -26.11 22.24
CA TYR A 329 -1.73 -27.20 21.90
C TYR A 329 -0.63 -27.34 22.96
N ILE A 330 0.05 -26.25 23.35
CA ILE A 330 1.07 -26.29 24.41
C ILE A 330 0.46 -26.85 25.71
N ILE A 331 -0.73 -26.37 26.09
CA ILE A 331 -1.42 -26.83 27.31
C ILE A 331 -1.71 -28.34 27.23
N SER A 332 -2.12 -28.85 26.06
CA SER A 332 -2.40 -30.28 25.86
C SER A 332 -1.17 -31.19 25.97
N GLN A 333 0.01 -30.65 25.64
CA GLN A 333 1.29 -31.37 25.70
C GLN A 333 2.09 -31.06 26.97
N MET A 334 1.59 -30.16 27.82
CA MET A 334 2.28 -29.72 29.03
C MET A 334 2.22 -30.82 30.10
N PRO A 335 3.33 -31.11 30.79
CA PRO A 335 3.31 -31.97 31.97
C PRO A 335 2.39 -31.40 33.07
N ASP A 336 1.76 -32.30 33.83
CA ASP A 336 0.93 -31.92 34.98
C ASP A 336 1.69 -31.02 35.97
N LEU A 337 0.95 -30.16 36.68
CA LEU A 337 1.46 -29.23 37.70
C LEU A 337 2.37 -28.11 37.18
N LYS A 338 2.55 -27.96 35.87
CA LYS A 338 3.20 -26.79 35.26
C LYS A 338 2.18 -25.73 34.84
N THR A 339 2.67 -24.52 34.59
CA THR A 339 1.88 -23.39 34.12
C THR A 339 2.62 -22.67 33.00
N MET A 340 1.88 -22.24 31.99
CA MET A 340 2.42 -21.50 30.84
C MET A 340 2.77 -20.06 31.23
N LEU A 341 3.97 -19.62 30.88
CA LEU A 341 4.39 -18.23 30.98
C LEU A 341 3.96 -17.47 29.73
N ALA A 342 2.75 -16.91 29.75
CA ALA A 342 2.14 -16.22 28.61
C ALA A 342 3.01 -15.09 28.02
N SER A 343 3.82 -14.40 28.83
CA SER A 343 4.72 -13.33 28.36
C SER A 343 5.89 -13.81 27.51
N SER A 344 6.22 -15.10 27.56
CA SER A 344 7.31 -15.72 26.79
C SER A 344 6.84 -16.38 25.49
N PHE A 345 5.53 -16.33 25.21
CA PHE A 345 4.94 -16.97 24.05
C PHE A 345 5.44 -16.33 22.74
N LYS A 346 5.87 -17.18 21.81
CA LYS A 346 6.35 -16.79 20.49
C LYS A 346 5.74 -17.68 19.44
N THR A 347 5.40 -17.09 18.30
CA THR A 347 4.90 -17.77 17.11
C THR A 347 5.63 -17.26 15.89
N ASP A 348 5.95 -18.18 15.00
CA ASP A 348 6.53 -17.93 13.69
C ASP A 348 5.80 -18.83 12.68
N TYR A 349 5.56 -18.33 11.47
CA TYR A 349 4.76 -19.05 10.49
C TYR A 349 5.24 -18.80 9.07
N SER A 350 5.13 -19.82 8.24
CA SER A 350 5.54 -19.77 6.83
C SER A 350 4.51 -20.48 5.95
N SER A 351 4.15 -19.86 4.83
CA SER A 351 3.24 -20.45 3.86
C SER A 351 3.83 -21.72 3.26
N LYS A 352 2.97 -22.71 2.98
CA LYS A 352 3.33 -23.88 2.17
C LYS A 352 2.53 -23.89 0.88
N ILE A 353 1.22 -24.02 0.99
CA ILE A 353 0.31 -24.20 -0.14
C ILE A 353 -1.00 -23.47 0.17
N ALA A 354 -1.50 -22.68 -0.77
CA ALA A 354 -2.83 -22.08 -0.69
C ALA A 354 -3.67 -22.51 -1.91
N ASP A 355 -4.84 -23.09 -1.64
CA ASP A 355 -5.89 -23.36 -2.62
C ASP A 355 -7.04 -22.40 -2.31
N ILE A 356 -6.92 -21.19 -2.87
CA ILE A 356 -7.84 -20.09 -2.60
C ILE A 356 -9.23 -20.40 -3.15
N ASP A 357 -9.34 -21.17 -4.23
CA ASP A 357 -10.64 -21.56 -4.80
C ASP A 357 -11.40 -22.54 -3.90
N LYS A 358 -10.70 -23.47 -3.25
CA LYS A 358 -11.28 -24.35 -2.22
C LYS A 358 -11.41 -23.69 -0.85
N GLY A 359 -10.83 -22.51 -0.66
CA GLY A 359 -10.86 -21.78 0.61
C GLY A 359 -10.01 -22.43 1.69
N LYS A 360 -8.91 -23.08 1.28
CA LYS A 360 -8.00 -23.77 2.19
C LYS A 360 -6.57 -23.30 1.98
N MET A 361 -5.85 -23.13 3.07
CA MET A 361 -4.43 -22.81 3.05
C MET A 361 -3.72 -23.59 4.13
N THR A 362 -2.59 -24.20 3.76
CA THR A 362 -1.73 -24.95 4.66
C THR A 362 -0.42 -24.20 4.87
N PHE A 363 0.01 -24.10 6.12
CA PHE A 363 1.22 -23.39 6.51
C PHE A 363 1.93 -24.09 7.68
N SER A 364 3.25 -23.88 7.82
CA SER A 364 3.99 -24.32 9.00
C SER A 364 3.82 -23.29 10.11
N LEU A 365 3.54 -23.77 11.32
CA LEU A 365 3.48 -22.97 12.54
C LEU A 365 4.52 -23.48 13.52
N ASN A 366 5.51 -22.64 13.80
CA ASN A 366 6.49 -22.82 14.86
C ASN A 366 6.06 -22.00 16.06
N PHE A 367 5.94 -22.62 17.22
CA PHE A 367 5.50 -21.91 18.42
C PHE A 367 6.20 -22.44 19.65
N SER A 368 6.47 -21.53 20.57
CA SER A 368 7.15 -21.86 21.82
C SER A 368 6.64 -21.02 22.97
N SER A 369 6.75 -21.58 24.18
CA SER A 369 6.51 -20.85 25.41
C SER A 369 7.30 -21.45 26.55
N GLY A 370 7.74 -20.58 27.44
CA GLY A 370 8.25 -20.96 28.75
C GLY A 370 7.14 -21.59 29.59
N VAL A 371 7.47 -22.66 30.29
CA VAL A 371 6.65 -23.29 31.30
C VAL A 371 7.42 -23.32 32.61
N TYR A 372 6.72 -23.13 33.72
CA TYR A 372 7.30 -23.17 35.05
C TYR A 372 6.39 -23.99 35.98
N GLN A 373 6.94 -24.49 37.09
CA GLN A 373 6.12 -25.20 38.06
C GLN A 373 5.06 -24.27 38.65
N ASN A 374 3.82 -24.73 38.75
CA ASN A 374 2.78 -23.97 39.43
C ASN A 374 3.14 -23.78 40.92
N ILE A 375 3.31 -22.54 41.34
CA ILE A 375 3.62 -22.17 42.73
C ILE A 375 2.36 -21.65 43.40
N ASP A 376 1.79 -22.44 44.30
CA ASP A 376 0.65 -22.03 45.10
C ASP A 376 1.07 -21.04 46.19
N LYS A 377 0.79 -19.76 45.95
CA LYS A 377 1.05 -18.67 46.90
C LYS A 377 0.24 -18.82 48.18
N ASN A 378 -0.96 -19.40 48.13
CA ASN A 378 -1.82 -19.57 49.30
C ASN A 378 -1.27 -20.65 50.23
N PHE A 379 -0.66 -21.70 49.66
CA PHE A 379 0.05 -22.72 50.42
C PHE A 379 1.32 -22.17 51.08
N LEU A 380 2.13 -21.39 50.34
CA LEU A 380 3.38 -20.85 50.87
C LEU A 380 3.15 -19.74 51.91
N MET A 381 2.15 -18.88 51.73
CA MET A 381 1.90 -17.73 52.60
C MET A 381 1.95 -18.03 54.11
N PRO A 382 1.21 -19.01 54.67
CA PRO A 382 1.26 -19.31 56.10
C PRO A 382 2.63 -19.81 56.59
N LEU A 383 3.43 -20.45 55.72
CA LEU A 383 4.75 -20.99 56.07
C LEU A 383 5.81 -19.88 56.20
N LEU A 384 5.60 -18.73 55.55
CA LEU A 384 6.56 -17.63 55.47
C LEU A 384 6.29 -16.48 56.47
N ILE A 385 5.23 -16.59 57.28
CA ILE A 385 4.87 -15.58 58.29
C ILE A 385 5.75 -15.72 59.52
N ASN A 386 6.15 -14.59 60.12
CA ASN A 386 6.94 -14.56 61.36
C ASN A 386 8.30 -15.30 61.27
N LYS A 387 8.82 -15.47 60.04
CA LYS A 387 10.13 -16.06 59.72
C LYS A 387 11.16 -14.97 59.41
N SER A 388 12.44 -15.24 59.67
CA SER A 388 13.54 -14.37 59.21
C SER A 388 13.79 -14.54 57.71
N ALA A 389 14.60 -13.67 57.10
CA ALA A 389 14.94 -13.78 55.68
C ALA A 389 15.61 -15.14 55.34
N ASP A 390 16.52 -15.62 56.18
CA ASP A 390 17.19 -16.91 55.98
C ASP A 390 16.20 -18.08 56.11
N GLN A 391 15.32 -18.04 57.11
CA GLN A 391 14.29 -19.06 57.30
C GLN A 391 13.27 -19.08 56.15
N ILE A 392 12.96 -17.92 55.56
CA ILE A 392 12.11 -17.83 54.37
C ILE A 392 12.82 -18.48 53.18
N ASN A 393 14.10 -18.16 52.97
CA ASN A 393 14.87 -18.77 51.89
C ASN A 393 14.96 -20.30 52.04
N GLU A 394 15.20 -20.81 53.25
CA GLU A 394 15.23 -22.24 53.56
C GLU A 394 13.85 -22.88 53.33
N THR A 395 12.78 -22.29 53.89
CA THR A 395 11.41 -22.80 53.72
C THR A 395 11.00 -22.87 52.24
N VAL A 396 11.34 -21.85 51.44
CA VAL A 396 11.03 -21.85 50.01
C VAL A 396 11.87 -22.90 49.28
N LYS A 397 13.15 -23.08 49.62
CA LYS A 397 14.00 -24.14 49.05
C LYS A 397 13.52 -25.54 49.42
N ASP A 398 13.07 -25.77 50.65
CA ASP A 398 12.59 -27.09 51.09
C ASP A 398 11.29 -27.50 50.39
N ASN A 399 10.43 -26.52 50.08
CA ASN A 399 9.12 -26.79 49.46
C ASN A 399 9.16 -26.75 47.92
N LEU A 400 10.03 -25.94 47.32
CA LEU A 400 10.10 -25.76 45.86
C LEU A 400 11.36 -26.36 45.24
N GLY A 401 12.39 -26.68 46.03
CA GLY A 401 13.62 -27.36 45.59
C GLY A 401 14.23 -26.77 44.32
N ASP A 402 14.50 -27.65 43.35
CA ASP A 402 15.12 -27.34 42.06
C ASP A 402 14.17 -26.62 41.07
N GLN A 403 12.94 -26.33 41.47
CA GLN A 403 11.93 -25.68 40.62
C GLN A 403 12.06 -24.14 40.60
N ILE A 404 12.98 -23.59 41.40
CA ILE A 404 13.25 -22.15 41.49
C ILE A 404 14.73 -21.85 41.24
N SER A 405 15.01 -20.78 40.51
CA SER A 405 16.36 -20.27 40.27
C SER A 405 16.87 -19.41 41.44
N GLY A 406 15.97 -18.78 42.20
CA GLY A 406 16.35 -17.93 43.32
C GLY A 406 15.18 -17.36 44.11
N VAL A 407 15.50 -16.82 45.29
CA VAL A 407 14.57 -16.15 46.19
C VAL A 407 15.24 -14.88 46.73
N LYS A 408 14.50 -13.78 46.77
CA LYS A 408 14.94 -12.51 47.35
C LYS A 408 13.88 -12.03 48.33
N VAL A 409 14.31 -11.84 49.57
CA VAL A 409 13.46 -11.35 50.65
C VAL A 409 13.83 -9.92 50.95
N ASN A 410 12.88 -9.01 50.82
CA ASN A 410 13.04 -7.61 51.20
C ASN A 410 12.13 -7.29 52.38
N LEU A 411 12.73 -7.05 53.54
CA LEU A 411 12.02 -6.63 54.76
C LEU A 411 12.15 -5.12 54.91
N TRP A 412 11.02 -4.46 55.13
CA TRP A 412 10.98 -3.01 55.32
C TRP A 412 10.05 -2.64 56.47
N PRO A 413 10.38 -1.64 57.30
CA PRO A 413 11.60 -0.80 57.27
C PRO A 413 12.86 -1.48 57.84
N PHE A 414 13.99 -0.76 57.89
CA PHE A 414 15.31 -1.29 58.27
C PHE A 414 15.38 -1.99 59.64
N TRP A 415 14.44 -1.74 60.55
CA TRP A 415 14.37 -2.37 61.86
C TRP A 415 13.63 -3.73 61.88
N VAL A 416 13.03 -4.14 60.76
CA VAL A 416 12.25 -5.38 60.65
C VAL A 416 13.17 -6.54 60.31
N THR A 417 13.30 -7.49 61.24
CA THR A 417 14.15 -8.69 61.09
C THR A 417 13.36 -9.96 60.76
N LYS A 418 12.03 -9.93 60.92
CA LYS A 418 11.11 -11.04 60.63
C LYS A 418 9.90 -10.56 59.85
N SER A 419 9.36 -11.45 59.03
CA SER A 419 8.12 -11.23 58.29
C SER A 419 6.95 -10.91 59.24
N PRO A 420 6.10 -9.92 58.93
CA PRO A 420 4.95 -9.56 59.77
C PRO A 420 3.98 -10.72 60.00
N LYS A 421 3.31 -10.74 61.16
CA LYS A 421 2.29 -11.75 61.49
C LYS A 421 1.02 -11.69 60.63
N SER A 422 0.81 -10.57 59.93
CA SER A 422 -0.37 -10.35 59.09
C SER A 422 -0.07 -10.74 57.65
N GLN A 423 -0.84 -11.67 57.09
CA GLN A 423 -0.79 -12.07 55.68
C GLN A 423 -0.87 -10.87 54.73
N LYS A 424 -1.70 -9.86 55.04
CA LYS A 424 -1.85 -8.64 54.23
C LYS A 424 -0.56 -7.80 54.10
N ALA A 425 0.40 -8.00 55.00
CA ALA A 425 1.66 -7.28 55.01
C ALA A 425 2.81 -8.08 54.37
N VAL A 426 2.54 -9.31 53.91
CA VAL A 426 3.48 -10.17 53.18
C VAL A 426 3.01 -10.23 51.74
N LYS A 427 3.88 -9.88 50.80
CA LYS A 427 3.61 -9.93 49.37
C LYS A 427 4.52 -10.96 48.72
N ILE A 428 3.94 -11.90 47.98
CA ILE A 428 4.67 -12.92 47.22
C ILE A 428 4.53 -12.61 45.72
N GLU A 429 5.64 -12.25 45.09
CA GLU A 429 5.73 -11.98 43.65
C GLU A 429 6.55 -13.05 42.97
N LEU A 430 6.06 -13.53 41.81
CA LEU A 430 6.87 -14.35 40.91
C LEU A 430 7.56 -13.41 39.93
N LYS A 431 8.86 -13.56 39.78
CA LYS A 431 9.67 -12.84 38.80
C LYS A 431 10.20 -13.85 37.79
N PHE A 432 10.22 -13.45 36.53
CA PHE A 432 10.78 -14.26 35.44
C PHE A 432 11.95 -13.47 34.85
N GLU A 433 13.02 -14.17 34.50
CA GLU A 433 14.20 -13.57 33.87
C GLU A 433 13.94 -13.18 32.41
#